data_AF-X1H2V7-F1
#
_entry.id   AF-X1H2V7-F1
#
_cell.length_a   1.000
_cell.length_b   1.000
_cell.length_c   1.000
_cell.angle_alpha   90.00
_cell.angle_beta   90.00
_cell.angle_gamma   90.00
#
_symmetry.space_group_name_H-M   'P 1'
#
loop_
_entity.id
_entity.type
_entity.pdbx_description
1 polymer ?
#
loop_
_entity_poly.entity_id
_entity_poly.type
_entity_poly.pdbx_seq_one_letter_code
_entity_poly.pdbx_strand_id
1 'polypeptide(L)'
;PGQLIVGDDIAYMRKGDDGRPYAVNIEQGIFGIIMDVNPVDDPVIYKTLTTPRELIFSNILINNNEPFWLNMGKELPKEGANHYSDHWRYGDKDADGKEIGYCHKNARYTVRISDLENADPALNDPDGVPVDGIIYGGRDSDTSVPVYQSLNWVHGVAIGATLESETTSATLGAEGVRKFSPMANLDFLVVPLGRYIQNHIRFGEGLSKAPLVFATDYFLKEDGNYLNEKVDKKVWLLWMEGRVHKEYDALETPIG
;
A
#
# COMPACT_ATOMS: atom_id res chain seq x y z
N PRO A 1 -16.46 -3.98 -3.18
CA PRO A 1 -16.97 -5.36 -3.22
C PRO A 1 -16.79 -5.92 -4.63
N GLY A 2 -15.99 -6.99 -4.77
CA GLY A 2 -15.67 -7.58 -6.08
C GLY A 2 -14.36 -7.11 -6.71
N GLN A 3 -13.57 -6.26 -6.05
CA GLN A 3 -12.21 -5.97 -6.50
C GLN A 3 -11.29 -7.17 -6.22
N LEU A 4 -10.56 -7.59 -7.25
CA LEU A 4 -9.63 -8.70 -7.19
C LEU A 4 -8.19 -8.20 -6.99
N ILE A 5 -7.32 -9.05 -6.43
CA ILE A 5 -5.92 -8.73 -6.18
C ILE A 5 -4.99 -9.64 -6.97
N VAL A 6 -4.04 -9.02 -7.68
CA VAL A 6 -2.94 -9.72 -8.39
C VAL A 6 -1.65 -9.66 -7.57
N GLY A 7 -1.39 -8.56 -6.86
CA GLY A 7 -0.24 -8.36 -6.00
C GLY A 7 -0.45 -7.16 -5.07
N ASP A 8 0.35 -7.05 -4.01
CA ASP A 8 0.26 -5.97 -3.03
C ASP A 8 1.51 -5.09 -2.91
N ASP A 9 2.69 -5.57 -3.35
CA ASP A 9 3.96 -4.83 -3.22
C ASP A 9 4.65 -4.62 -4.58
N ILE A 10 4.92 -5.69 -5.34
CA ILE A 10 5.73 -5.58 -6.57
C ILE A 10 4.92 -5.87 -7.85
N ALA A 11 4.98 -4.93 -8.80
CA ALA A 11 4.48 -5.10 -10.16
C ALA A 11 5.60 -5.02 -11.20
N TYR A 12 5.75 -6.06 -12.01
CA TYR A 12 6.60 -6.01 -13.21
C TYR A 12 5.73 -5.67 -14.42
N MET A 13 5.95 -4.49 -15.00
CA MET A 13 5.26 -4.03 -16.20
C MET A 13 6.07 -4.21 -17.48
N ARG A 14 5.41 -4.61 -18.56
CA ARG A 14 5.98 -4.70 -19.91
C ARG A 14 4.98 -4.27 -20.98
N LYS A 15 5.48 -3.94 -22.16
CA LYS A 15 4.65 -3.73 -23.35
C LYS A 15 4.26 -5.09 -23.93
N GLY A 16 2.96 -5.33 -24.09
CA GLY A 16 2.42 -6.50 -24.79
C GLY A 16 2.45 -6.35 -26.30
N ASP A 17 2.11 -7.43 -27.01
CA ASP A 17 2.12 -7.49 -28.48
C ASP A 17 1.08 -6.57 -29.14
N ASP A 18 -0.02 -6.27 -28.42
CA ASP A 18 -1.02 -5.28 -28.80
C ASP A 18 -0.58 -3.81 -28.54
N GLY A 19 0.62 -3.64 -27.98
CA GLY A 19 1.21 -2.38 -27.62
C GLY A 19 0.71 -1.75 -26.33
N ARG A 20 -0.18 -2.41 -25.58
CA ARG A 20 -0.64 -1.97 -24.26
C ARG A 20 0.35 -2.42 -23.16
N PRO A 21 0.34 -1.78 -21.98
CA PRO A 21 1.11 -2.25 -20.85
C PRO A 21 0.38 -3.41 -20.15
N TYR A 22 1.13 -4.44 -19.75
CA TYR A 22 0.67 -5.56 -18.94
C TYR A 22 1.53 -5.68 -17.70
N ALA A 23 0.91 -6.04 -16.57
CA ALA A 23 1.58 -6.25 -15.29
C ALA A 23 1.46 -7.70 -14.82
N VAL A 24 2.53 -8.20 -14.21
CA VAL A 24 2.52 -9.42 -13.42
C VAL A 24 2.97 -9.10 -12.00
N ASN A 25 2.44 -9.83 -11.03
CA ASN A 25 3.06 -9.93 -9.70
C ASN A 25 4.19 -10.97 -9.77
N ILE A 26 5.36 -10.62 -9.26
CA ILE A 26 6.52 -11.54 -9.22
C ILE A 26 6.65 -12.28 -7.89
N GLU A 27 5.72 -12.05 -6.97
CA GLU A 27 5.64 -12.65 -5.65
C GLU A 27 4.57 -13.76 -5.59
N GLN A 28 4.62 -14.57 -4.53
CA GLN A 28 3.68 -15.68 -4.32
C GLN A 28 2.79 -15.49 -3.09
N GLY A 29 3.03 -14.41 -2.35
CA GLY A 29 2.40 -14.16 -1.07
C GLY A 29 2.55 -12.71 -0.67
N ILE A 30 1.96 -12.40 0.46
CA ILE A 30 1.95 -11.07 1.06
C ILE A 30 2.83 -11.10 2.29
N PHE A 31 3.71 -10.11 2.43
CA PHE A 31 4.49 -9.86 3.64
C PHE A 31 4.07 -8.54 4.30
N GLY A 32 2.81 -8.49 4.74
CA GLY A 32 2.15 -7.25 5.17
C GLY A 32 2.44 -6.87 6.62
N ILE A 33 2.44 -5.56 6.90
CA ILE A 33 2.40 -5.04 8.28
C ILE A 33 1.04 -5.38 8.89
N ILE A 34 1.04 -6.02 10.06
CA ILE A 34 -0.18 -6.53 10.67
C ILE A 34 -0.87 -5.52 11.61
N MET A 35 -0.14 -4.50 12.10
CA MET A 35 -0.54 -3.62 13.20
C MET A 35 -1.97 -3.08 13.13
N ASP A 36 -2.50 -2.74 11.97
CA ASP A 36 -3.80 -2.10 11.84
C ASP A 36 -4.85 -2.98 11.15
N VAL A 37 -4.51 -4.24 10.84
CA VAL A 37 -5.43 -5.16 10.17
C VAL A 37 -6.59 -5.49 11.10
N ASN A 38 -7.80 -5.12 10.71
CA ASN A 38 -9.00 -5.27 11.55
C ASN A 38 -10.24 -5.57 10.68
N PRO A 39 -11.36 -6.04 11.27
CA PRO A 39 -12.52 -6.49 10.49
C PRO A 39 -13.28 -5.35 9.79
N VAL A 40 -13.01 -4.09 10.11
CA VAL A 40 -13.65 -2.92 9.48
C VAL A 40 -12.83 -2.45 8.28
N ASP A 41 -11.54 -2.18 8.48
CA ASP A 41 -10.67 -1.61 7.45
C ASP A 41 -10.22 -2.64 6.42
N ASP A 42 -9.90 -3.86 6.87
CA ASP A 42 -9.24 -4.91 6.08
C ASP A 42 -9.94 -6.28 6.25
N PRO A 43 -11.26 -6.39 6.01
CA PRO A 43 -12.03 -7.60 6.33
C PRO A 43 -11.52 -8.88 5.66
N VAL A 44 -11.05 -8.79 4.41
CA VAL A 44 -10.56 -9.94 3.65
C VAL A 44 -9.25 -10.48 4.25
N ILE A 45 -8.31 -9.59 4.56
CA ILE A 45 -7.04 -9.95 5.21
C ILE A 45 -7.34 -10.45 6.62
N TYR A 46 -8.15 -9.74 7.39
CA TYR A 46 -8.52 -10.14 8.76
C TYR A 46 -9.12 -11.54 8.81
N LYS A 47 -10.10 -11.85 7.94
CA LYS A 47 -10.70 -13.18 7.82
C LYS A 47 -9.65 -14.23 7.45
N THR A 48 -8.73 -13.88 6.55
CA THR A 48 -7.62 -14.75 6.15
C THR A 48 -6.72 -15.09 7.34
N LEU A 49 -6.33 -14.10 8.14
CA LEU A 49 -5.45 -14.29 9.29
C LEU A 49 -6.12 -14.97 10.50
N THR A 50 -7.45 -14.96 10.57
CA THR A 50 -8.22 -15.51 11.71
C THR A 50 -8.91 -16.84 11.42
N THR A 51 -8.70 -17.40 10.22
CA THR A 51 -9.24 -18.72 9.83
C THR A 51 -8.10 -19.73 9.70
N PRO A 52 -8.24 -20.98 10.19
CA PRO A 52 -7.19 -21.99 10.10
C PRO A 52 -6.65 -22.19 8.67
N ARG A 53 -5.34 -21.97 8.47
CA ARG A 53 -4.59 -22.15 7.22
C ARG A 53 -3.08 -22.08 7.47
N GLU A 54 -2.28 -22.30 6.43
CA GLU A 54 -0.83 -22.07 6.47
C GLU A 54 -0.54 -20.56 6.46
N LEU A 55 0.09 -20.06 7.52
CA LEU A 55 0.48 -18.66 7.67
C LEU A 55 1.65 -18.55 8.64
N ILE A 56 2.41 -17.45 8.55
CA ILE A 56 3.49 -17.15 9.50
C ILE A 56 3.24 -15.75 10.08
N PHE A 57 3.25 -15.65 11.39
CA PHE A 57 3.29 -14.35 12.08
C PHE A 57 4.69 -14.08 12.62
N SER A 58 5.11 -12.82 12.54
CA SER A 58 6.40 -12.37 13.04
C SER A 58 6.23 -11.20 14.00
N ASN A 59 6.82 -11.32 15.19
CA ASN A 59 6.87 -10.28 16.23
C ASN A 59 5.51 -9.84 16.80
N ILE A 60 4.54 -10.75 16.83
CA ILE A 60 3.23 -10.54 17.45
C ILE A 60 3.20 -11.09 18.89
N LEU A 61 2.08 -10.94 19.59
CA LEU A 61 1.81 -11.60 20.86
C LEU A 61 1.12 -12.95 20.62
N ILE A 62 1.56 -13.99 21.31
CA ILE A 62 0.93 -15.30 21.36
C ILE A 62 0.47 -15.56 22.80
N ASN A 63 -0.81 -15.87 22.99
CA ASN A 63 -1.37 -16.28 24.28
C ASN A 63 -2.26 -17.51 24.04
N ASN A 64 -2.06 -18.59 24.80
CA ASN A 64 -2.80 -19.86 24.62
C ASN A 64 -2.81 -20.39 23.17
N ASN A 65 -1.68 -20.25 22.46
CA ASN A 65 -1.52 -20.58 21.03
C ASN A 65 -2.41 -19.77 20.08
N GLU A 66 -3.00 -18.67 20.54
CA GLU A 66 -3.74 -17.73 19.71
C GLU A 66 -2.88 -16.49 19.39
N PRO A 67 -2.91 -16.01 18.13
CA PRO A 67 -2.19 -14.81 17.70
C PRO A 67 -2.97 -13.53 18.04
N PHE A 68 -2.27 -12.54 18.57
CA PHE A 68 -2.80 -11.22 18.87
C PHE A 68 -1.88 -10.14 18.30
N TRP A 69 -2.46 -9.16 17.65
CA TRP A 69 -1.74 -7.96 17.17
C TRP A 69 -2.46 -6.70 17.62
N LEU A 70 -1.74 -5.58 17.56
CA LEU A 70 -2.30 -4.27 17.88
C LEU A 70 -3.53 -3.99 17.00
N ASN A 71 -4.47 -3.19 17.49
CA ASN A 71 -5.65 -2.71 16.74
C ASN A 71 -6.49 -3.78 16.00
N MET A 72 -6.36 -5.07 16.34
CA MET A 72 -7.05 -6.18 15.68
C MET A 72 -8.58 -6.23 15.90
N GLY A 73 -9.14 -5.23 16.57
CA GLY A 73 -10.56 -5.19 16.97
C GLY A 73 -10.93 -6.13 18.12
N LYS A 74 -9.95 -6.59 18.92
CA LYS A 74 -10.16 -7.42 20.12
C LYS A 74 -9.36 -6.88 21.30
N GLU A 75 -9.82 -7.18 22.52
CA GLU A 75 -9.03 -6.92 23.73
C GLU A 75 -7.78 -7.82 23.73
N LEU A 76 -6.61 -7.23 24.03
CA LEU A 76 -5.34 -7.94 24.01
C LEU A 76 -5.05 -8.56 25.39
N PRO A 77 -4.58 -9.82 25.45
CA PRO A 77 -4.19 -10.44 26.70
C PRO A 77 -3.00 -9.73 27.33
N LYS A 78 -3.01 -9.60 28.66
CA LYS A 78 -1.96 -8.89 29.42
C LYS A 78 -0.72 -9.72 29.71
N GLU A 79 -0.61 -10.89 29.11
CA GLU A 79 0.56 -11.77 29.20
C GLU A 79 0.64 -12.71 28.00
N GLY A 80 1.82 -13.25 27.71
CA GLY A 80 2.06 -14.22 26.65
C GLY A 80 3.50 -14.21 26.17
N ALA A 81 3.74 -14.87 25.04
CA ALA A 81 5.02 -14.83 24.34
C ALA A 81 4.97 -13.72 23.28
N ASN A 82 5.96 -12.83 23.25
CA ASN A 82 6.07 -11.80 22.23
C ASN A 82 7.49 -11.70 21.67
N HIS A 83 7.74 -10.68 20.85
CA HIS A 83 9.04 -10.38 20.25
C HIS A 83 10.21 -10.16 21.24
N TYR A 84 9.94 -10.04 22.54
CA TYR A 84 10.95 -9.81 23.57
C TYR A 84 11.20 -11.05 24.45
N SER A 85 10.14 -11.76 24.85
CA SER A 85 10.22 -12.89 25.79
C SER A 85 9.05 -13.85 25.63
N ASP A 86 9.25 -15.13 25.97
CA ASP A 86 8.21 -16.18 26.02
C ASP A 86 7.21 -16.00 27.17
N HIS A 87 7.51 -15.13 28.14
CA HIS A 87 6.74 -14.91 29.36
C HIS A 87 6.51 -13.43 29.65
N TRP A 88 6.33 -12.63 28.60
CA TRP A 88 6.04 -11.20 28.73
C TRP A 88 4.73 -10.96 29.50
N ARG A 89 4.73 -9.90 30.31
CA ARG A 89 3.55 -9.35 31.00
C ARG A 89 3.41 -7.87 30.73
N TYR A 90 2.17 -7.40 30.73
CA TYR A 90 1.87 -5.98 30.58
C TYR A 90 2.56 -5.16 31.66
N GLY A 91 3.34 -4.17 31.25
CA GLY A 91 4.16 -3.33 32.12
C GLY A 91 5.61 -3.77 32.27
N ASP A 92 6.00 -4.92 31.66
CA ASP A 92 7.41 -5.30 31.56
C ASP A 92 8.22 -4.23 30.83
N LYS A 93 9.47 -4.06 31.25
CA LYS A 93 10.39 -3.06 30.74
C LYS A 93 11.66 -3.71 30.22
N ASP A 94 12.25 -3.11 29.19
CA ASP A 94 13.55 -3.51 28.69
C ASP A 94 14.68 -3.05 29.63
N ALA A 95 15.93 -3.35 29.24
CA ALA A 95 17.12 -3.00 30.01
C ALA A 95 17.30 -1.48 30.22
N ASP A 96 16.71 -0.66 29.35
CA ASP A 96 16.75 0.81 29.41
C ASP A 96 15.53 1.39 30.17
N GLY A 97 14.66 0.52 30.71
CA GLY A 97 13.48 0.92 31.47
C GLY A 97 12.29 1.36 30.62
N LYS A 98 12.33 1.14 29.30
CA LYS A 98 11.23 1.43 28.39
C LYS A 98 10.22 0.28 28.39
N GLU A 99 8.94 0.62 28.38
CA GLU A 99 7.87 -0.38 28.33
C GLU A 99 7.93 -1.21 27.04
N ILE A 100 7.84 -2.52 27.21
CA ILE A 100 7.77 -3.49 26.12
C ILE A 100 6.30 -3.63 25.73
N GLY A 101 5.96 -3.32 24.48
CA GLY A 101 4.61 -3.43 23.97
C GLY A 101 4.18 -4.88 23.67
N TYR A 102 2.88 -5.06 23.42
CA TYR A 102 2.31 -6.35 23.02
C TYR A 102 3.00 -6.92 21.77
N CYS A 103 3.22 -6.08 20.75
CA CYS A 103 3.82 -6.46 19.46
C CYS A 103 4.86 -5.43 19.03
N HIS A 104 5.77 -5.84 18.14
CA HIS A 104 6.65 -4.89 17.48
C HIS A 104 5.86 -4.01 16.49
N LYS A 105 6.24 -2.73 16.33
CA LYS A 105 5.51 -1.81 15.43
C LYS A 105 5.55 -2.22 13.94
N ASN A 106 6.60 -2.95 13.55
CA ASN A 106 6.74 -3.55 12.22
C ASN A 106 6.47 -5.07 12.27
N ALA A 107 5.57 -5.54 13.14
CA ALA A 107 5.11 -6.92 13.14
C ALA A 107 4.44 -7.27 11.80
N ARG A 108 4.62 -8.51 11.34
CA ARG A 108 4.26 -8.93 9.98
C ARG A 108 3.41 -10.19 10.00
N TYR A 109 2.59 -10.34 8.96
CA TYR A 109 2.02 -11.62 8.57
C TYR A 109 2.60 -12.03 7.21
N THR A 110 2.76 -13.33 7.01
CA THR A 110 3.14 -13.93 5.73
C THR A 110 2.08 -14.94 5.35
N VAL A 111 1.44 -14.75 4.19
CA VAL A 111 0.38 -15.62 3.68
C VAL A 111 0.48 -15.75 2.17
N ARG A 112 0.00 -16.86 1.58
CA ARG A 112 -0.11 -16.96 0.12
C ARG A 112 -1.21 -16.04 -0.37
N ILE A 113 -0.96 -15.34 -1.49
CA ILE A 113 -1.96 -14.44 -2.06
C ILE A 113 -3.18 -15.22 -2.56
N SER A 114 -2.98 -16.47 -2.99
CA SER A 114 -4.05 -17.41 -3.37
C SER A 114 -5.01 -17.78 -2.24
N ASP A 115 -4.64 -17.52 -0.98
CA ASP A 115 -5.49 -17.82 0.17
C ASP A 115 -6.49 -16.68 0.45
N LEU A 116 -6.31 -15.52 -0.17
CA LEU A 116 -7.27 -14.42 -0.11
C LEU A 116 -8.52 -14.78 -0.91
N GLU A 117 -9.71 -14.50 -0.36
CA GLU A 117 -10.97 -14.80 -1.06
C GLU A 117 -11.20 -13.93 -2.30
N ASN A 118 -10.44 -12.83 -2.45
CA ASN A 118 -10.47 -11.94 -3.59
C ASN A 118 -9.23 -12.06 -4.47
N ALA A 119 -8.48 -13.16 -4.39
CA ALA A 119 -7.35 -13.41 -5.28
C ALA A 119 -7.82 -13.47 -6.74
N ASP A 120 -7.14 -12.77 -7.64
CA ASP A 120 -7.51 -12.74 -9.05
C ASP A 120 -7.22 -14.10 -9.72
N PRO A 121 -8.12 -14.64 -10.57
CA PRO A 121 -7.85 -15.88 -11.29
C PRO A 121 -6.63 -15.80 -12.22
N ALA A 122 -6.23 -14.59 -12.66
CA ALA A 122 -5.05 -14.33 -13.48
C ALA A 122 -3.75 -14.15 -12.66
N LEU A 123 -3.75 -14.46 -11.35
CA LEU A 123 -2.57 -14.36 -10.47
C LEU A 123 -1.27 -14.93 -11.07
N ASN A 124 -1.39 -16.10 -11.72
CA ASN A 124 -0.27 -16.82 -12.31
C ASN A 124 -0.31 -16.79 -13.84
N ASP A 125 -1.08 -15.86 -14.44
CA ASP A 125 -1.08 -15.69 -15.89
C ASP A 125 0.28 -15.12 -16.32
N PRO A 126 1.09 -15.86 -17.10
CA PRO A 126 2.39 -15.36 -17.54
C PRO A 126 2.27 -14.14 -18.45
N ASP A 127 1.14 -13.97 -19.14
CA ASP A 127 0.86 -12.82 -19.99
C ASP A 127 0.51 -11.57 -19.17
N GLY A 128 0.09 -11.77 -17.92
CA GLY A 128 -0.27 -10.72 -16.97
C GLY A 128 -1.61 -10.07 -17.28
N VAL A 129 -1.93 -9.02 -16.53
CA VAL A 129 -3.18 -8.26 -16.70
C VAL A 129 -2.92 -6.91 -17.35
N PRO A 130 -3.80 -6.42 -18.24
CA PRO A 130 -3.64 -5.12 -18.86
C PRO A 130 -3.71 -4.01 -17.79
N VAL A 131 -2.85 -3.00 -17.91
CA VAL A 131 -2.82 -1.84 -17.00
C VAL A 131 -3.48 -0.65 -17.69
N ASP A 132 -4.61 -0.19 -17.17
CA ASP A 132 -5.29 0.99 -17.71
C ASP A 132 -5.07 2.26 -16.87
N GLY A 133 -4.61 2.11 -15.62
CA GLY A 133 -4.34 3.22 -14.71
C GLY A 133 -3.14 2.96 -13.79
N ILE A 134 -2.39 4.01 -13.46
CA ILE A 134 -1.33 4.03 -12.45
C ILE A 134 -1.69 5.09 -11.42
N ILE A 135 -1.52 4.79 -10.13
CA ILE A 135 -1.86 5.69 -9.03
C ILE A 135 -0.60 5.97 -8.23
N TYR A 136 -0.25 7.23 -8.07
CA TYR A 136 0.76 7.68 -7.11
C TYR A 136 0.08 8.25 -5.88
N GLY A 137 0.55 7.89 -4.69
CA GLY A 137 -0.01 8.36 -3.44
C GLY A 137 1.08 8.66 -2.43
N GLY A 138 0.93 9.76 -1.71
CA GLY A 138 1.83 10.20 -0.66
C GLY A 138 1.04 10.59 0.57
N ARG A 139 1.71 10.69 1.72
CA ARG A 139 1.12 11.30 2.92
C ARG A 139 1.34 12.80 2.86
N ASP A 140 0.27 13.55 2.72
CA ASP A 140 0.26 15.00 2.78
C ASP A 140 -0.94 15.45 3.62
N SER A 141 -0.72 16.19 4.69
CA SER A 141 -1.81 16.58 5.59
C SER A 141 -2.52 17.87 5.20
N ASP A 142 -1.98 18.70 4.30
CA ASP A 142 -2.47 20.08 4.11
C ASP A 142 -2.35 20.68 2.70
N THR A 143 -1.61 20.06 1.78
CA THR A 143 -1.26 20.71 0.50
C THR A 143 -1.96 20.07 -0.71
N SER A 144 -2.01 18.75 -0.80
CA SER A 144 -2.56 18.02 -1.94
C SER A 144 -4.11 18.01 -1.98
N VAL A 145 -4.67 17.32 -2.98
CA VAL A 145 -6.10 17.06 -3.12
C VAL A 145 -6.37 15.55 -3.05
N PRO A 146 -7.60 15.12 -2.68
CA PRO A 146 -7.88 13.69 -2.49
C PRO A 146 -7.58 12.83 -3.71
N VAL A 147 -7.91 13.34 -4.90
CA VAL A 147 -7.62 12.68 -6.18
C VAL A 147 -7.53 13.70 -7.31
N TYR A 148 -6.61 13.49 -8.23
CA TYR A 148 -6.57 14.18 -9.52
C TYR A 148 -5.95 13.28 -10.59
N GLN A 149 -6.20 13.61 -11.86
CA GLN A 149 -5.70 12.89 -13.03
C GLN A 149 -4.60 13.72 -13.71
N SER A 150 -3.51 13.09 -14.13
CA SER A 150 -2.49 13.76 -14.92
C SER A 150 -3.02 14.18 -16.30
N LEU A 151 -2.66 15.39 -16.74
CA LEU A 151 -2.90 15.89 -18.10
C LEU A 151 -2.44 14.97 -19.24
N ASN A 152 -1.31 14.26 -19.07
CA ASN A 152 -0.77 13.30 -20.05
C ASN A 152 0.29 12.40 -19.39
N TRP A 153 0.82 11.42 -20.13
CA TRP A 153 1.82 10.47 -19.62
C TRP A 153 3.06 11.15 -19.04
N VAL A 154 3.66 12.11 -19.74
CA VAL A 154 4.89 12.78 -19.27
C VAL A 154 4.63 13.56 -17.99
N HIS A 155 3.47 14.22 -17.90
CA HIS A 155 3.02 14.86 -16.68
C HIS A 155 2.80 13.85 -15.54
N GLY A 156 2.21 12.67 -15.83
CA GLY A 156 2.08 11.57 -14.88
C GLY A 156 3.42 11.05 -14.36
N VAL A 157 4.43 10.94 -15.23
CA VAL A 157 5.80 10.60 -14.82
C VAL A 157 6.40 11.70 -13.95
N ALA A 158 6.14 12.97 -14.25
CA ALA A 158 6.59 14.08 -13.41
C ALA A 158 5.96 14.02 -12.01
N ILE A 159 4.64 13.78 -11.92
CA ILE A 159 3.93 13.58 -10.64
C ILE A 159 4.58 12.46 -9.82
N GLY A 160 4.84 11.30 -10.44
CA GLY A 160 5.54 10.21 -9.76
C GLY A 160 6.96 10.60 -9.33
N ALA A 161 7.70 11.32 -10.18
CA ALA A 161 9.08 11.72 -9.91
C ALA A 161 9.19 12.72 -8.76
N THR A 162 8.16 13.55 -8.55
CA THR A 162 8.09 14.56 -7.49
C THR A 162 7.24 14.12 -6.31
N LEU A 163 6.90 12.83 -6.20
CA LEU A 163 6.11 12.32 -5.09
C LEU A 163 6.78 12.63 -3.75
N GLU A 164 6.02 13.23 -2.85
CA GLU A 164 6.43 13.49 -1.46
C GLU A 164 5.56 12.70 -0.51
N SER A 165 6.13 12.30 0.62
CA SER A 165 5.37 11.69 1.71
C SER A 165 5.95 12.13 3.05
N GLU A 166 5.07 12.46 3.98
CA GLU A 166 5.44 12.64 5.38
C GLU A 166 6.08 11.38 5.95
N THR A 167 7.16 11.56 6.70
CA THR A 167 7.82 10.45 7.40
C THR A 167 6.90 9.87 8.46
N THR A 168 6.76 8.55 8.43
CA THR A 168 6.08 7.81 9.49
C THR A 168 6.92 7.78 10.77
N SER A 169 6.28 7.59 11.92
CA SER A 169 6.95 7.37 13.20
C SER A 169 7.85 6.11 13.25
N ALA A 170 7.92 5.30 12.19
CA ALA A 170 8.83 4.16 12.08
C ALA A 170 10.24 4.54 11.59
N THR A 171 10.42 5.69 10.94
CA THR A 171 11.73 6.21 10.55
C THR A 171 12.30 7.04 11.70
N LEU A 172 13.59 6.90 12.04
CA LEU A 172 14.31 7.57 13.14
C LEU A 172 14.38 9.13 13.04
N GLY A 173 13.41 9.81 12.43
CA GLY A 173 13.34 11.26 12.24
C GLY A 173 12.12 11.91 12.89
N ALA A 174 12.05 13.25 12.81
CA ALA A 174 10.90 14.02 13.25
C ALA A 174 9.65 13.64 12.44
N GLU A 175 8.54 13.35 13.12
CA GLU A 175 7.25 13.01 12.52
C GLU A 175 6.68 14.21 11.72
N GLY A 176 6.04 13.96 10.58
CA GLY A 176 5.42 15.01 9.76
C GLY A 176 6.36 15.78 8.82
N VAL A 177 7.64 15.39 8.68
CA VAL A 177 8.53 15.99 7.68
C VAL A 177 8.30 15.34 6.32
N ARG A 178 7.90 16.14 5.31
CA ARG A 178 7.82 15.67 3.92
C ARG A 178 9.19 15.36 3.37
N LYS A 179 9.32 14.20 2.74
CA LYS A 179 10.50 13.81 2.00
C LYS A 179 10.10 13.34 0.60
N PHE A 180 10.95 13.65 -0.37
CA PHE A 180 10.83 13.08 -1.70
C PHE A 180 10.96 11.55 -1.63
N SER A 181 10.00 10.87 -2.26
CA SER A 181 9.98 9.44 -2.50
C SER A 181 9.55 9.16 -3.94
N PRO A 182 10.41 9.47 -4.94
CA PRO A 182 10.07 9.33 -6.35
C PRO A 182 9.52 7.94 -6.68
N MET A 183 8.29 7.88 -7.20
CA MET A 183 7.52 6.68 -7.51
C MET A 183 7.44 5.66 -6.36
N ALA A 184 7.58 6.11 -5.11
CA ALA A 184 7.72 5.28 -3.91
C ALA A 184 8.86 4.25 -3.99
N ASN A 185 9.89 4.50 -4.82
CA ASN A 185 10.88 3.50 -5.20
C ASN A 185 12.33 3.90 -4.86
N LEU A 186 12.52 5.00 -4.13
CA LEU A 186 13.83 5.64 -3.92
C LEU A 186 14.86 4.68 -3.32
N ASP A 187 14.48 3.92 -2.30
CA ASP A 187 15.36 2.99 -1.59
C ASP A 187 15.67 1.71 -2.38
N PHE A 188 14.98 1.49 -3.51
CA PHE A 188 15.11 0.30 -4.34
C PHE A 188 15.73 0.58 -5.72
N LEU A 189 16.18 1.82 -5.96
CA LEU A 189 16.79 2.19 -7.24
C LEU A 189 18.15 1.52 -7.44
N VAL A 190 18.25 0.74 -8.52
CA VAL A 190 19.51 0.11 -8.97
C VAL A 190 20.20 0.87 -10.11
N VAL A 191 19.59 1.98 -10.56
CA VAL A 191 20.14 2.89 -11.57
C VAL A 191 20.00 4.34 -11.09
N PRO A 192 20.80 5.28 -11.63
CA PRO A 192 20.66 6.70 -11.28
C PRO A 192 19.22 7.20 -11.52
N LEU A 193 18.71 8.02 -10.60
CA LEU A 193 17.32 8.52 -10.63
C LEU A 193 16.93 9.15 -11.97
N GLY A 194 17.81 9.96 -12.58
CA GLY A 194 17.54 10.55 -13.90
C GLY A 194 17.35 9.48 -15.01
N ARG A 195 18.11 8.38 -14.94
CA ARG A 195 17.94 7.24 -15.86
C ARG A 195 16.64 6.49 -15.59
N TYR A 196 16.28 6.31 -14.31
CA TYR A 196 15.02 5.69 -13.91
C TYR A 196 13.81 6.47 -14.46
N ILE A 197 13.77 7.79 -14.24
CA ILE A 197 12.71 8.66 -14.76
C ILE A 197 12.66 8.63 -16.29
N GLN A 198 13.84 8.71 -16.94
CA GLN A 198 13.91 8.64 -18.41
C GLN A 198 13.36 7.31 -18.96
N ASN A 199 13.54 6.20 -18.24
CA ASN A 199 12.97 4.91 -18.63
C ASN A 199 11.44 4.91 -18.55
N HIS A 200 10.84 5.55 -17.54
CA HIS A 200 9.38 5.72 -17.45
C HIS A 200 8.80 6.54 -18.61
N ILE A 201 9.47 7.63 -18.99
CA ILE A 201 9.08 8.44 -20.16
C ILE A 201 9.09 7.57 -21.43
N ARG A 202 10.23 6.90 -21.69
CA ARG A 202 10.40 6.05 -22.88
C ARG A 202 9.44 4.86 -22.92
N PHE A 203 9.10 4.31 -21.76
CA PHE A 203 8.15 3.22 -21.67
C PHE A 203 6.80 3.64 -22.25
N GLY A 204 6.22 4.74 -21.77
CA GLY A 204 4.93 5.22 -22.28
C GLY A 204 4.97 5.73 -23.71
N GLU A 205 6.07 6.35 -24.16
CA GLU A 205 6.28 6.70 -25.59
C GLU A 205 6.24 5.45 -26.50
N GLY A 206 6.65 4.29 -25.97
CA GLY A 206 6.62 3.03 -26.69
C GLY A 206 5.24 2.36 -26.75
N LEU A 207 4.24 2.81 -25.99
CA LEU A 207 2.92 2.18 -25.92
C LEU A 207 1.98 2.68 -27.02
N SER A 208 1.08 1.83 -27.49
CA SER A 208 -0.03 2.24 -28.37
C SER A 208 -1.06 3.10 -27.62
N LYS A 209 -1.23 2.81 -26.33
CA LYS A 209 -2.04 3.57 -25.38
C LYS A 209 -1.35 3.51 -24.01
N ALA A 210 -0.86 4.65 -23.54
CA ALA A 210 -0.35 4.76 -22.18
C ALA A 210 -1.50 4.69 -21.15
N PRO A 211 -1.28 4.10 -19.96
CA PRO A 211 -2.28 4.10 -18.91
C PRO A 211 -2.48 5.54 -18.41
N LEU A 212 -3.68 5.83 -17.91
CA LEU A 212 -3.93 7.10 -17.23
C LEU A 212 -3.12 7.12 -15.92
N VAL A 213 -2.53 8.27 -15.58
CA VAL A 213 -1.86 8.43 -14.29
C VAL A 213 -2.74 9.28 -13.40
N PHE A 214 -2.92 8.83 -12.17
CA PHE A 214 -3.65 9.52 -11.12
C PHE A 214 -2.70 9.80 -9.97
N ALA A 215 -3.00 10.84 -9.22
CA ALA A 215 -2.41 11.07 -7.92
C ALA A 215 -3.49 11.21 -6.88
N THR A 216 -3.16 10.79 -5.66
CA THR A 216 -4.12 10.70 -4.56
C THR A 216 -3.47 11.02 -3.24
N ASP A 217 -4.28 11.53 -2.33
CA ASP A 217 -3.88 11.79 -0.95
C ASP A 217 -5.04 11.42 -0.02
N TYR A 218 -4.79 10.47 0.87
CA TYR A 218 -5.77 9.95 1.82
C TYR A 218 -5.58 10.53 3.22
N PHE A 219 -4.66 11.47 3.38
CA PHE A 219 -4.12 11.89 4.68
C PHE A 219 -4.41 13.35 5.02
N LEU A 220 -5.21 14.03 4.20
CA LEU A 220 -5.65 15.40 4.43
C LEU A 220 -6.30 15.56 5.80
N LYS A 221 -5.97 16.66 6.48
CA LYS A 221 -6.49 17.00 7.79
C LYS A 221 -7.08 18.40 7.83
N GLU A 222 -8.10 18.56 8.66
CA GLU A 222 -8.63 19.84 9.10
C GLU A 222 -8.72 19.82 10.63
N ASP A 223 -8.19 20.86 11.28
CA ASP A 223 -8.10 20.96 12.74
C ASP A 223 -7.48 19.71 13.42
N GLY A 224 -6.51 19.08 12.76
CA GLY A 224 -5.81 17.89 13.23
C GLY A 224 -6.54 16.56 13.03
N ASN A 225 -7.77 16.59 12.50
CA ASN A 225 -8.58 15.40 12.21
C ASN A 225 -8.51 15.04 10.73
N TYR A 226 -8.49 13.75 10.41
CA TYR A 226 -8.56 13.31 9.01
C TYR A 226 -9.91 13.68 8.39
N LEU A 227 -9.88 14.09 7.12
CA LEU A 227 -11.08 14.47 6.35
C LEU A 227 -11.87 13.28 5.79
N ASN A 228 -11.32 12.06 5.90
CA ASN A 228 -11.89 10.85 5.35
C ASN A 228 -11.55 9.64 6.23
N GLU A 229 -12.33 8.57 6.06
CA GLU A 229 -12.01 7.25 6.61
C GLU A 229 -11.11 6.46 5.66
N LYS A 230 -10.46 5.41 6.17
CA LYS A 230 -9.60 4.52 5.34
C LYS A 230 -10.37 3.82 4.23
N VAL A 231 -11.66 3.55 4.45
CA VAL A 231 -12.52 2.82 3.50
C VAL A 231 -13.02 3.70 2.36
N ASP A 232 -12.97 5.03 2.51
CA ASP A 232 -13.39 6.01 1.50
C ASP A 232 -12.53 5.95 0.24
N LYS A 233 -11.34 5.32 0.32
CA LYS A 233 -10.47 5.06 -0.83
C LYS A 233 -11.18 4.40 -2.01
N LYS A 234 -12.25 3.65 -1.75
CA LYS A 234 -13.10 3.04 -2.78
C LYS A 234 -13.76 4.09 -3.68
N VAL A 235 -14.15 5.24 -3.15
CA VAL A 235 -14.79 6.32 -3.91
C VAL A 235 -13.84 6.87 -4.96
N TRP A 236 -12.59 7.16 -4.57
CA TRP A 236 -11.59 7.65 -5.52
C TRP A 236 -11.18 6.59 -6.54
N LEU A 237 -11.06 5.32 -6.13
CA LEU A 237 -10.79 4.21 -7.06
C LEU A 237 -11.91 4.05 -8.10
N LEU A 238 -13.17 4.08 -7.69
CA LEU A 238 -14.32 4.02 -8.61
C LEU A 238 -14.35 5.23 -9.56
N TRP A 239 -13.98 6.42 -9.06
CA TRP A 239 -13.85 7.58 -9.93
C TRP A 239 -12.73 7.39 -10.98
N MET A 240 -11.55 6.90 -10.58
CA MET A 240 -10.44 6.60 -11.51
C MET A 240 -10.83 5.55 -12.56
N GLU A 241 -11.54 4.49 -12.15
CA GLU A 241 -12.10 3.47 -13.05
C GLU A 241 -13.07 4.10 -14.07
N GLY A 242 -14.03 4.92 -13.60
CA GLY A 242 -14.93 5.62 -14.50
C GLY A 242 -14.21 6.59 -15.45
N ARG A 243 -13.12 7.23 -15.02
CA ARG A 243 -12.25 8.04 -15.90
C ARG A 243 -11.56 7.20 -16.96
N VAL A 244 -11.03 6.03 -16.60
CA VAL A 244 -10.45 5.04 -17.53
C VAL A 244 -11.45 4.59 -18.59
N HIS A 245 -12.69 4.34 -18.19
CA HIS A 245 -13.78 3.89 -19.07
C HIS A 245 -14.54 5.04 -19.76
N LYS A 246 -14.16 6.29 -19.52
CA LYS A 246 -14.80 7.51 -20.07
C LYS A 246 -16.27 7.66 -19.65
N GLU A 247 -16.59 7.23 -18.44
CA GLU A 247 -17.93 7.28 -17.85
C GLU A 247 -18.14 8.55 -17.03
N TYR A 248 -17.06 9.15 -16.52
CA TYR A 248 -17.10 10.37 -15.71
C TYR A 248 -16.32 11.50 -16.36
N ASP A 249 -16.82 12.73 -16.19
CA ASP A 249 -16.13 13.97 -16.54
C ASP A 249 -15.19 14.44 -15.41
N ALA A 250 -14.38 15.46 -15.71
CA ALA A 250 -13.49 16.10 -14.75
C ALA A 250 -13.40 17.61 -15.05
N LEU A 251 -13.10 18.40 -14.02
CA LEU A 251 -12.79 19.82 -14.16
C LEU A 251 -11.28 19.98 -14.30
N GLU A 252 -10.84 20.68 -15.33
CA GLU A 252 -9.41 20.96 -15.54
C GLU A 252 -8.91 22.00 -14.55
N THR A 253 -7.79 21.71 -13.90
CA THR A 253 -7.10 22.57 -12.95
C THR A 253 -5.61 22.69 -13.32
N PRO A 254 -4.83 23.59 -12.70
CA PRO A 254 -3.40 23.69 -12.97
C PRO A 254 -2.57 22.42 -12.71
N ILE A 255 -3.09 21.49 -11.88
CA ILE A 255 -2.41 20.24 -11.52
C ILE A 255 -2.96 19.02 -12.28
N GLY A 256 -4.00 19.18 -13.09
CA GLY A 256 -4.73 18.07 -13.71
C GLY A 256 -6.21 18.34 -13.92
#